data_AF-A0A5E6NUB8-F1
#
_entry.id   AF-A0A5E6NUB8-F1
#
_cell.length_a   1.000
_cell.length_b   1.000
_cell.length_c   1.000
_cell.angle_alpha   90.00
_cell.angle_beta   90.00
_cell.angle_gamma   90.00
#
_symmetry.space_group_name_H-M   'P 1'
#
loop_
_entity.id
_entity.type
_entity.pdbx_description
1 polymer ?
#
loop_
_entity_poly.entity_id
_entity_poly.type
_entity_poly.pdbx_seq_one_letter_code
_entity_poly.pdbx_strand_id
1 'polypeptide(L)'
;MLAPINLRDFLQQPVVNGFVLHHRCEQTLLALTAVDEASILIGPEGGLSEIEINQANQAGYRSLLLGSRVLRTETASLAVIANMQLLWGN
;
A
#
# COMPACT_ATOMS: atom_id res chain seq x y z
N MET A 1 -11.51 14.54 -12.03
CA MET A 1 -11.21 14.27 -10.61
C MET A 1 -12.10 13.11 -10.19
N LEU A 2 -11.55 12.03 -9.67
CA LEU A 2 -12.35 10.90 -9.19
C LEU A 2 -13.11 11.33 -7.92
N ALA A 3 -14.37 10.94 -7.80
CA ALA A 3 -15.12 11.16 -6.57
C ALA A 3 -14.55 10.26 -5.46
N PRO A 4 -14.46 10.73 -4.20
CA PRO A 4 -14.04 9.88 -3.10
C PRO A 4 -15.04 8.74 -2.93
N ILE A 5 -14.52 7.54 -2.71
CA ILE A 5 -15.29 6.35 -2.38
C ILE A 5 -14.82 5.77 -1.05
N ASN A 6 -15.66 4.99 -0.38
CA ASN A 6 -15.28 4.33 0.86
C ASN A 6 -14.33 3.15 0.57
N LEU A 7 -13.62 2.70 1.61
CA LEU A 7 -12.68 1.59 1.52
C LEU A 7 -13.33 0.31 0.98
N ARG A 8 -14.52 -0.05 1.46
CA ARG A 8 -15.21 -1.28 1.06
C ARG A 8 -15.44 -1.33 -0.46
N ASP A 9 -15.92 -0.23 -1.03
CA ASP A 9 -16.22 -0.13 -2.45
C ASP A 9 -14.93 -0.02 -3.28
N PHE A 10 -13.86 0.57 -2.73
CA PHE A 10 -12.54 0.57 -3.36
C PHE A 10 -11.95 -0.85 -3.45
N LEU A 11 -12.04 -1.63 -2.37
CA LEU A 11 -11.52 -3.01 -2.32
C LEU A 11 -12.27 -4.00 -3.24
N GLN A 12 -13.42 -3.61 -3.79
CA GLN A 12 -14.15 -4.41 -4.79
C GLN A 12 -13.67 -4.17 -6.23
N GLN A 13 -12.82 -3.17 -6.45
CA GLN A 13 -12.28 -2.87 -7.77
C GLN A 13 -11.18 -3.88 -8.14
N PRO A 14 -10.96 -4.15 -9.44
CA PRO A 14 -9.82 -4.95 -9.88
C PRO A 14 -8.52 -4.35 -9.35
N VAL A 15 -7.70 -5.18 -8.69
CA VAL A 15 -6.41 -4.77 -8.16
C VAL A 15 -5.29 -5.25 -9.09
N VAL A 16 -4.34 -4.36 -9.38
CA VAL A 16 -3.09 -4.69 -10.10
C VAL A 16 -1.93 -4.57 -9.11
N ASN A 17 -1.21 -5.67 -8.88
CA ASN A 17 -0.08 -5.76 -7.95
C ASN A 17 -0.32 -4.98 -6.64
N GLY A 18 -1.42 -5.29 -5.94
CA GLY A 18 -1.86 -4.51 -4.79
C GLY A 18 -0.90 -4.56 -3.60
N PHE A 19 -0.70 -3.41 -2.96
CA PHE A 19 0.07 -3.29 -1.72
C PHE A 19 -0.69 -2.50 -0.66
N VAL A 20 -0.74 -3.01 0.57
CA VAL A 20 -1.30 -2.31 1.73
C VAL A 20 -0.17 -1.97 2.71
N LEU A 21 0.04 -0.69 2.98
CA LEU A 21 1.14 -0.22 3.81
C LEU A 21 0.74 -0.23 5.28
N HIS A 22 1.49 -0.98 6.10
CA HIS A 22 1.33 -0.93 7.55
C HIS A 22 2.57 -1.44 8.29
N HIS A 23 2.80 -0.92 9.49
CA HIS A 23 3.97 -1.22 10.34
C HIS A 23 3.91 -2.58 11.07
N ARG A 24 2.90 -3.41 10.77
CA ARG A 24 2.65 -4.70 11.45
C ARG A 24 3.00 -5.92 10.58
N CYS A 25 3.78 -5.70 9.53
CA CYS A 25 4.29 -6.76 8.65
C CYS A 25 5.81 -6.63 8.50
N GLU A 26 6.45 -7.66 7.96
CA GLU A 26 7.91 -7.70 7.76
C GLU A 26 8.32 -7.62 6.29
N GLN A 27 7.39 -7.85 5.37
CA GLN A 27 7.66 -7.89 3.92
C GLN A 27 8.08 -6.50 3.43
N THR A 28 9.31 -6.37 2.94
CA THR A 28 9.83 -5.11 2.39
C THR A 28 9.82 -5.12 0.87
N LEU A 29 10.01 -3.93 0.29
CA LEU A 29 10.05 -3.73 -1.16
C LEU A 29 11.20 -4.49 -1.84
N LEU A 30 12.35 -4.60 -1.17
CA LEU A 30 13.55 -5.27 -1.68
C LEU A 30 13.36 -6.79 -1.87
N ALA A 31 12.40 -7.38 -1.14
CA ALA A 31 12.11 -8.80 -1.22
C ALA A 31 11.01 -9.13 -2.24
N LEU A 32 10.57 -8.15 -3.04
CA LEU A 32 9.55 -8.33 -4.07
C LEU A 32 10.17 -8.28 -5.47
N THR A 33 9.56 -9.02 -6.40
CA THR A 33 9.85 -8.89 -7.83
C THR A 33 9.32 -7.55 -8.33
N ALA A 34 10.10 -6.90 -9.20
CA ALA A 34 9.70 -5.66 -9.87
C ALA A 34 8.39 -5.82 -10.64
N VAL A 35 7.58 -4.76 -10.66
CA VAL A 35 6.30 -4.69 -11.37
C VAL A 35 6.17 -3.37 -12.10
N ASP A 36 5.52 -3.38 -13.26
CA ASP A 36 5.35 -2.18 -14.11
C ASP A 36 4.18 -1.28 -13.65
N GLU A 37 3.23 -1.83 -12.90
CA GLU A 37 2.06 -1.12 -12.38
C GLU A 37 1.72 -1.64 -10.98
N ALA A 38 1.33 -0.74 -10.07
CA ALA A 38 0.99 -1.09 -8.68
C ALA A 38 -0.17 -0.25 -8.14
N SER A 39 -1.10 -0.90 -7.44
CA SER A 39 -2.14 -0.27 -6.63
C SER A 39 -1.68 -0.18 -5.18
N ILE A 40 -1.65 1.03 -4.61
CA ILE A 40 -1.13 1.26 -3.26
C ILE A 40 -2.24 1.77 -2.34
N LEU A 41 -2.43 1.08 -1.22
CA LEU A 41 -3.39 1.44 -0.18
C LEU A 41 -2.65 1.97 1.06
N ILE A 42 -2.99 3.21 1.43
CA ILE A 42 -2.36 3.96 2.52
C ILE A 42 -3.46 4.43 3.47
N GLY A 43 -3.29 4.16 4.76
CA GLY A 43 -4.23 4.59 5.79
C GLY A 43 -4.14 6.08 6.14
N PRO A 44 -5.14 6.61 6.87
CA PRO A 44 -5.08 7.94 7.48
C PRO A 44 -4.02 7.99 8.59
N GLU A 45 -3.86 9.12 9.29
CA GLU A 45 -2.86 9.31 10.35
C GLU A 45 -2.97 8.27 11.48
N GLY A 46 -4.17 7.77 11.77
CA GLY A 46 -4.41 6.69 12.74
C GLY A 46 -4.01 5.30 12.26
N GLY A 47 -3.59 5.19 11.00
CA GLY A 47 -3.34 3.93 10.31
C GLY A 47 -4.62 3.18 9.97
N LEU A 48 -4.43 1.94 9.49
CA LEU A 48 -5.51 1.00 9.24
C LEU A 48 -5.71 0.12 10.47
N SER A 49 -6.96 -0.22 10.75
CA SER A 49 -7.31 -1.26 11.71
C SER A 49 -6.90 -2.65 11.20
N GLU A 50 -6.81 -3.63 12.09
CA GLU A 50 -6.54 -5.02 11.67
C GLU A 50 -7.62 -5.56 10.74
N ILE A 51 -8.87 -5.15 10.95
CA ILE A 51 -10.00 -5.53 10.11
C ILE A 51 -9.80 -5.01 8.69
N GLU A 52 -9.43 -3.74 8.52
CA GLU A 52 -9.21 -3.12 7.20
C GLU A 52 -7.99 -3.72 6.49
N ILE A 53 -6.91 -4.03 7.22
CA ILE A 53 -5.74 -4.73 6.67
C ILE A 53 -6.15 -6.12 6.17
N ASN A 54 -6.92 -6.87 6.97
CA ASN A 54 -7.40 -8.20 6.59
C ASN A 54 -8.34 -8.15 5.38
N GLN A 55 -9.22 -7.14 5.30
CA GLN A 55 -10.08 -6.90 4.14
C GLN A 55 -9.25 -6.60 2.88
N ALA A 56 -8.22 -5.76 2.99
CA ALA A 56 -7.32 -5.47 1.88
C ALA A 56 -6.58 -6.73 1.41
N ASN A 57 -6.09 -7.54 2.35
CA ASN A 57 -5.42 -8.81 2.03
C ASN A 57 -6.37 -9.79 1.31
N GLN A 58 -7.63 -9.91 1.78
CA GLN A 58 -8.66 -10.72 1.12
C GLN A 58 -9.01 -10.18 -0.28
N ALA A 59 -8.89 -8.88 -0.51
CA ALA A 59 -9.08 -8.23 -1.80
C ALA A 59 -7.85 -8.35 -2.74
N GLY A 60 -6.80 -9.05 -2.33
CA GLY A 60 -5.61 -9.29 -3.18
C GLY A 60 -4.48 -8.27 -3.00
N TYR A 61 -4.56 -7.39 -2.00
CA TYR A 61 -3.42 -6.55 -1.61
C TYR A 61 -2.43 -7.38 -0.78
N ARG A 62 -1.13 -7.06 -0.91
CA ARG A 62 -0.06 -7.66 -0.10
C ARG A 62 0.44 -6.65 0.92
N SER A 63 0.58 -7.07 2.17
CA SER A 63 1.22 -6.26 3.21
C SER A 63 2.63 -5.82 2.81
N LEU A 64 2.91 -4.53 2.96
CA LEU A 64 4.21 -3.94 2.66
C LEU A 64 4.68 -3.04 3.81
N LEU A 65 5.89 -3.32 4.30
CA LEU A 65 6.59 -2.53 5.29
C LEU A 65 7.49 -1.50 4.60
N LEU A 66 7.28 -0.22 4.92
CA LEU A 66 8.07 0.90 4.40
C LEU A 66 9.05 1.43 5.46
N GLY A 67 10.07 0.62 5.76
CA GLY A 67 11.07 0.91 6.79
C GLY A 67 10.56 0.72 8.23
N SER A 68 11.45 0.91 9.20
CA SER A 68 11.17 0.64 10.63
C SER A 68 10.44 1.75 11.37
N ARG A 69 10.22 2.90 10.72
CA ARG A 69 9.56 4.07 11.31
C ARG A 69 8.17 4.23 10.73
N VAL A 70 7.19 4.50 11.58
CA VAL A 70 5.85 4.91 11.14
C VAL A 70 5.98 6.30 10.51
N LEU A 71 5.70 6.37 9.21
CA LEU A 71 5.66 7.62 8.46
C LEU A 71 4.28 8.26 8.57
N ARG A 72 4.21 9.59 8.49
CA ARG A 72 2.94 10.30 8.29
C ARG A 72 2.35 9.96 6.92
N THR A 73 1.04 10.01 6.78
CA THR A 73 0.31 9.60 5.56
C THR A 73 0.86 10.24 4.29
N GLU A 74 1.16 11.54 4.31
CA GLU A 74 1.70 12.27 3.16
C GLU A 74 3.14 11.83 2.84
N THR A 75 3.96 11.60 3.87
CA THR A 75 5.34 11.12 3.71
C THR A 75 5.37 9.68 3.21
N ALA A 76 4.50 8.81 3.72
CA ALA A 76 4.39 7.42 3.28
C ALA A 76 4.07 7.33 1.79
N SER A 77 3.14 8.17 1.32
CA SER A 77 2.72 8.24 -0.08
C SER A 77 3.88 8.61 -1.01
N LEU A 78 4.62 9.68 -0.69
CA LEU A 78 5.76 10.08 -1.51
C LEU A 78 6.91 9.07 -1.43
N ALA A 79 7.18 8.53 -0.24
CA ALA A 79 8.27 7.59 -0.03
C ALA A 79 8.05 6.28 -0.79
N VAL A 80 6.85 5.71 -0.78
CA VAL A 80 6.60 4.43 -1.49
C VAL A 80 6.74 4.60 -2.99
N ILE A 81 6.21 5.69 -3.56
CA ILE A 81 6.34 5.99 -4.99
C ILE A 81 7.82 6.17 -5.35
N ALA A 82 8.56 6.98 -4.59
CA ALA A 82 9.98 7.20 -4.86
C ALA A 82 10.81 5.91 -4.76
N ASN A 83 10.55 5.05 -3.77
CA ASN A 83 11.27 3.79 -3.62
C ASN A 83 10.90 2.77 -4.72
N MET A 84 9.62 2.68 -5.11
CA MET A 84 9.20 1.83 -6.23
C MET A 84 9.83 2.29 -7.55
N GLN A 85 9.84 3.60 -7.82
CA GLN A 85 10.48 4.14 -9.03
C GLN A 85 11.99 3.97 -9.00
N LEU A 86 12.65 4.13 -7.85
CA LEU A 86 14.08 3.90 -7.72
C LEU A 86 14.48 2.43 -7.99
N LEU A 87 13.67 1.48 -7.55
CA LEU A 87 13.98 0.05 -7.65
C LEU A 87 13.45 -0.60 -8.93
N TRP A 88 12.31 -0.15 -9.44
CA TRP A 88 11.55 -0.80 -10.52
C TRP A 88 11.20 0.13 -11.68
N GLY A 89 11.37 1.44 -11.50
CA GLY A 89 11.17 2.41 -12.58
C GLY A 89 12.29 2.33 -13.60
N ASN A 90 11.97 2.73 -14.84
CA ASN A 90 12.93 2.98 -15.89
C ASN A 90 13.27 4.47 -15.98
#